data_AF-A0A0F9EM52-F1
#
_entry.id   AF-A0A0F9EM52-F1
#
_cell.length_a   1.000
_cell.length_b   1.000
_cell.length_c   1.000
_cell.angle_alpha   90.00
_cell.angle_beta   90.00
_cell.angle_gamma   90.00
#
_symmetry.space_group_name_H-M   'P 1'
#
loop_
_entity.id
_entity.type
_entity.pdbx_description
1 polymer ?
#
loop_
_entity_poly.entity_id
_entity_poly.type
_entity_poly.pdbx_seq_one_letter_code
_entity_poly.pdbx_strand_id
1 'polypeptide(L)'
;MRMGITKISILTSFLSMQEHCKKRYTCMKRQTIQDRLKDFYLISISLSAIDEHLGELKKLGFIKVYQRRGHTPNGKIYNKASNRMITKRAILYLLIVGVKISTFLFKKIFKFAPVFPK
;
A
#
# COMPACT_ATOMS: atom_id res chain seq x y z
N MET A 1 -0.32 11.86 -13.00
CA MET A 1 -0.37 10.38 -12.94
C MET A 1 -1.59 9.95 -12.11
N ARG A 2 -2.62 9.37 -12.73
CA ARG A 2 -3.78 8.80 -12.02
C ARG A 2 -3.39 7.41 -11.50
N MET A 3 -3.41 7.21 -10.19
CA MET A 3 -3.17 5.90 -9.58
C MET A 3 -4.51 5.24 -9.29
N GLY A 4 -4.68 3.99 -9.72
CA GLY A 4 -5.91 3.24 -9.51
C GLY A 4 -6.18 2.99 -8.02
N ILE A 5 -7.47 2.84 -7.67
CA ILE A 5 -7.94 2.62 -6.29
C ILE A 5 -7.20 1.43 -5.66
N THR A 6 -7.03 0.34 -6.40
CA THR A 6 -6.33 -0.86 -5.93
C THR A 6 -4.90 -0.57 -5.43
N LYS A 7 -4.12 0.22 -6.19
CA LYS A 7 -2.75 0.59 -5.82
C LYS A 7 -2.73 1.46 -4.56
N ILE A 8 -3.70 2.37 -4.44
CA ILE A 8 -3.88 3.19 -3.23
C ILE A 8 -4.19 2.29 -2.04
N SER A 9 -5.15 1.36 -2.18
CA SER A 9 -5.53 0.41 -1.12
C SER A 9 -4.37 -0.51 -0.70
N ILE A 10 -3.51 -0.93 -1.64
CA ILE A 10 -2.28 -1.67 -1.33
C ILE A 10 -1.32 -0.82 -0.49
N LEU A 11 -1.09 0.44 -0.86
CA LEU A 11 -0.22 1.35 -0.10
C LEU A 11 -0.78 1.62 1.30
N THR A 12 -2.08 1.88 1.41
CA THR A 12 -2.76 2.08 2.71
C THR A 12 -2.66 0.82 3.57
N SER A 13 -2.82 -0.37 2.97
CA SER A 13 -2.64 -1.64 3.68
C SER A 13 -1.22 -1.79 4.23
N PHE A 14 -0.19 -1.45 3.45
CA PHE A 14 1.19 -1.45 3.92
C PHE A 14 1.42 -0.46 5.05
N LEU A 15 0.91 0.76 4.91
CA LEU A 15 1.03 1.79 5.95
C LEU A 15 0.40 1.32 7.27
N SER A 16 -0.86 0.84 7.22
CA SER A 16 -1.56 0.37 8.42
C SER A 16 -0.82 -0.78 9.13
N MET A 17 -0.22 -1.69 8.37
CA MET A 17 0.53 -2.83 8.94
C MET A 17 1.86 -2.37 9.55
N GLN A 18 2.53 -1.42 8.92
CA GLN A 18 3.78 -0.84 9.44
C GLN A 18 3.54 -0.08 10.74
N GLU A 19 2.45 0.70 10.81
CA GLU A 19 2.01 1.39 12.01
C GLU A 19 1.65 0.42 13.12
N HIS A 20 0.79 -0.58 12.83
CA HIS A 20 0.37 -1.58 13.80
C HIS A 20 1.55 -2.35 14.39
N CYS A 21 2.48 -2.81 13.54
CA CYS A 21 3.65 -3.55 13.99
C CYS A 21 4.79 -2.66 14.52
N LYS A 22 4.64 -1.32 14.50
CA LYS A 22 5.69 -0.33 14.81
C LYS A 22 7.01 -0.62 14.05
N LYS A 23 6.91 -1.05 12.79
CA LYS A 23 8.03 -1.45 11.93
C LYS A 23 8.06 -0.65 10.65
N ARG A 24 9.26 -0.30 10.18
CA ARG A 24 9.46 0.42 8.91
C ARG A 24 9.18 -0.43 7.65
N TYR A 25 8.99 -1.73 7.81
CA TYR A 25 8.75 -2.68 6.72
C TYR A 25 7.63 -3.64 7.08
N THR A 26 6.99 -4.20 6.05
CA THR A 26 6.00 -5.27 6.18
C THR A 26 6.43 -6.49 5.37
N CYS A 27 6.09 -7.68 5.86
CA CYS A 27 6.39 -8.96 5.21
C CYS A 27 5.12 -9.60 4.65
N MET A 28 4.07 -8.82 4.37
CA MET A 28 2.78 -9.35 3.94
C MET A 28 2.91 -10.26 2.73
N LYS A 29 2.31 -11.45 2.78
CA LYS A 29 2.22 -12.33 1.61
C LYS A 29 1.26 -11.72 0.58
N ARG A 30 1.35 -12.14 -0.68
CA ARG A 30 0.40 -11.74 -1.74
C ARG A 30 -1.03 -12.10 -1.34
N GLN A 31 -1.21 -13.29 -0.75
CA GLN A 31 -2.48 -13.74 -0.19
C GLN A 31 -3.03 -12.76 0.85
N THR A 32 -2.21 -12.38 1.83
CA THR A 32 -2.61 -11.40 2.86
C THR A 32 -2.96 -10.03 2.26
N ILE A 33 -2.31 -9.60 1.18
CA ILE A 33 -2.70 -8.38 0.47
C ILE A 33 -4.09 -8.56 -0.15
N GLN A 34 -4.33 -9.68 -0.85
CA GLN A 34 -5.59 -10.02 -1.47
C GLN A 34 -6.74 -10.05 -0.45
N ASP A 35 -6.56 -10.76 0.66
CA ASP A 35 -7.55 -10.90 1.72
C ASP A 35 -7.90 -9.51 2.29
N ARG A 36 -6.90 -8.67 2.59
CA ARG A 36 -7.15 -7.30 3.06
C ARG A 36 -7.87 -6.43 2.03
N LEU A 37 -7.53 -6.55 0.75
CA LEU A 37 -8.22 -5.82 -0.32
C LEU A 37 -9.69 -6.20 -0.42
N LYS A 38 -9.99 -7.50 -0.27
CA LYS A 38 -11.34 -8.02 -0.26
C LYS A 38 -12.11 -7.56 0.98
N ASP A 39 -11.54 -7.76 2.16
CA ASP A 39 -12.26 -7.59 3.44
C ASP A 39 -12.45 -6.13 3.82
N PHE A 40 -11.43 -5.28 3.62
CA PHE A 40 -11.48 -3.88 4.04
C PHE A 40 -11.88 -2.91 2.93
N TYR A 41 -11.67 -3.27 1.67
CA TYR A 41 -11.88 -2.37 0.54
C TYR A 41 -12.89 -2.90 -0.48
N LEU A 42 -13.43 -4.12 -0.29
CA LEU A 42 -14.34 -4.78 -1.22
C LEU A 42 -13.76 -4.91 -2.65
N ILE A 43 -12.42 -5.01 -2.76
CA ILE A 43 -11.72 -5.15 -4.03
C ILE A 43 -11.35 -6.61 -4.24
N SER A 44 -12.04 -7.26 -5.18
CA SER A 44 -11.67 -8.59 -5.66
C SER A 44 -10.64 -8.49 -6.78
N ILE A 45 -9.47 -9.09 -6.58
CA ILE A 45 -8.36 -9.06 -7.55
C ILE A 45 -7.57 -10.37 -7.50
N SER A 46 -7.03 -10.80 -8.65
CA SER A 46 -6.18 -11.99 -8.73
C SER A 46 -4.79 -11.75 -8.14
N LEU A 47 -4.12 -12.82 -7.72
CA LEU A 47 -2.74 -12.74 -7.21
C LEU A 47 -1.76 -12.21 -8.28
N SER A 48 -1.96 -12.56 -9.54
CA SER A 48 -1.14 -12.07 -10.65
C SER A 48 -1.23 -10.55 -10.82
N ALA A 49 -2.43 -10.00 -10.71
CA ALA A 49 -2.62 -8.55 -10.82
C ALA A 49 -2.08 -7.80 -9.58
N ILE A 50 -2.08 -8.43 -8.39
CA ILE A 50 -1.37 -7.88 -7.23
C ILE A 50 0.14 -7.79 -7.52
N ASP A 51 0.75 -8.81 -8.14
CA ASP A 51 2.17 -8.75 -8.49
C ASP A 51 2.49 -7.67 -9.51
N GLU A 52 1.62 -7.50 -10.51
CA GLU A 52 1.73 -6.40 -11.47
C GLU A 52 1.72 -5.06 -10.75
N HIS A 53 0.72 -4.83 -9.88
CA HIS A 53 0.62 -3.60 -9.10
C HIS A 53 1.81 -3.37 -8.17
N LEU A 54 2.34 -4.42 -7.54
CA LEU A 54 3.55 -4.31 -6.72
C LEU A 54 4.77 -3.95 -7.57
N GLY A 55 4.89 -4.52 -8.77
CA GLY A 55 5.93 -4.19 -9.73
C GLY A 55 5.86 -2.73 -10.16
N GLU A 56 4.66 -2.24 -10.49
CA GLU A 56 4.42 -0.84 -10.84
C GLU A 56 4.70 0.10 -9.66
N LEU A 57 4.21 -0.20 -8.47
CA LEU A 57 4.47 0.60 -7.25
C LEU A 57 5.98 0.68 -6.95
N LYS A 58 6.73 -0.39 -7.20
CA LYS A 58 8.19 -0.39 -7.10
C LYS A 58 8.81 0.52 -8.16
N LYS A 59 8.42 0.38 -9.43
CA LYS A 59 8.92 1.23 -10.55
C LYS A 59 8.66 2.72 -10.29
N LEU A 60 7.52 3.06 -9.70
CA LEU A 60 7.13 4.42 -9.34
C LEU A 60 7.85 4.96 -8.10
N GLY A 61 8.65 4.13 -7.40
CA GLY A 61 9.36 4.52 -6.19
C GLY A 61 8.45 4.70 -4.97
N PHE A 62 7.25 4.13 -4.99
CA PHE A 62 6.31 4.17 -3.86
C PHE A 62 6.62 3.11 -2.81
N ILE A 63 7.23 1.99 -3.22
CA ILE A 63 7.70 0.96 -2.30
C ILE A 63 9.15 0.58 -2.60
N LYS A 64 9.89 0.29 -1.53
CA LYS A 64 11.16 -0.46 -1.60
C LYS A 64 10.89 -1.92 -1.30
N VAL A 65 11.51 -2.82 -2.06
CA VAL A 65 11.35 -4.27 -1.91
C VAL A 65 12.70 -4.90 -1.67
N TYR A 66 12.83 -5.66 -0.58
CA TYR A 66 14.02 -6.43 -0.24
C TYR A 66 13.66 -7.91 -0.23
N GLN A 67 14.33 -8.69 -1.07
CA GLN A 67 14.11 -10.14 -1.13
C GLN A 67 14.60 -10.79 0.17
N ARG A 68 13.85 -11.79 0.64
CA ARG A 68 14.23 -12.59 1.80
C ARG A 68 14.36 -14.04 1.40
N ARG A 69 15.40 -14.68 1.91
CA ARG A 69 15.66 -16.11 1.70
C ARG A 69 15.65 -16.83 3.05
N GLY A 70 15.25 -18.09 3.01
CA GLY A 70 15.35 -19.03 4.12
C GLY A 70 16.14 -20.26 3.71
N HIS A 71 16.56 -21.01 4.71
CA HIS A 71 17.17 -22.33 4.54
C HIS A 71 16.25 -23.37 5.16
N THR A 72 16.02 -24.46 4.44
CA THR A 72 15.45 -25.68 5.03
C THR A 72 16.52 -26.41 5.85
N PRO A 73 16.13 -27.33 6.75
CA PRO A 73 17.09 -28.20 7.46
C PRO A 73 18.05 -28.94 6.51
N ASN A 74 17.57 -29.30 5.32
CA ASN A 74 18.35 -29.99 4.28
C ASN A 74 19.23 -29.04 3.43
N GLY A 75 19.50 -27.81 3.89
CA GLY A 75 20.35 -26.82 3.20
C GLY A 75 19.70 -26.10 2.00
N LYS A 76 18.56 -26.56 1.47
CA LYS A 76 17.87 -25.94 0.33
C LYS A 76 17.41 -24.51 0.63
N ILE A 77 17.69 -23.60 -0.30
CA ILE A 77 17.27 -22.19 -0.23
C ILE A 77 15.84 -22.04 -0.74
N TYR A 78 14.99 -21.30 -0.02
CA TYR A 78 13.65 -20.93 -0.45
C TYR A 78 13.37 -19.44 -0.29
N ASN A 79 12.44 -18.91 -1.08
CA ASN A 79 12.03 -17.51 -0.99
C ASN A 79 11.01 -17.32 0.14
N LYS A 80 11.32 -16.39 1.05
CA LYS A 80 10.36 -15.88 2.04
C LYS A 80 9.61 -14.70 1.44
N ALA A 81 8.51 -14.31 2.09
CA ALA A 81 7.81 -13.07 1.72
C ALA A 81 8.77 -11.89 1.81
N SER A 82 8.91 -11.15 0.70
CA SER A 82 9.79 -9.99 0.60
C SER A 82 9.41 -8.91 1.60
N ASN A 83 10.42 -8.25 2.17
CA ASN A 83 10.20 -7.04 2.94
C ASN A 83 9.79 -5.92 1.99
N ARG A 84 8.67 -5.28 2.29
CA ARG A 84 8.18 -4.13 1.54
C ARG A 84 8.12 -2.92 2.46
N MET A 85 8.69 -1.80 2.04
CA MET A 85 8.73 -0.56 2.79
C MET A 85 8.07 0.56 1.99
N ILE A 86 7.08 1.24 2.59
CA ILE A 86 6.51 2.46 2.00
C ILE A 86 7.57 3.58 2.01
N THR A 87 7.66 4.34 0.93
CA THR A 87 8.61 5.45 0.85
C THR A 87 7.99 6.75 1.35
N LYS A 88 8.83 7.75 1.68
CA LYS A 88 8.37 9.12 1.97
C LYS A 88 7.47 9.67 0.84
N ARG A 89 7.81 9.34 -0.42
CA ARG A 89 7.03 9.72 -1.61
C ARG A 89 5.63 9.13 -1.59
N ALA A 90 5.49 7.86 -1.21
CA ALA A 90 4.18 7.23 -1.09
C ALA A 90 3.34 7.82 0.05
N ILE A 91 3.95 8.11 1.20
CA ILE A 91 3.26 8.78 2.31
C ILE A 91 2.76 10.16 1.87
N LEU A 92 3.63 10.97 1.26
CA LEU A 92 3.25 12.29 0.74
C LEU A 92 2.11 12.18 -0.28
N TYR A 93 2.17 11.20 -1.17
CA TYR A 93 1.12 10.95 -2.15
C TYR A 93 -0.21 10.61 -1.47
N LEU A 94 -0.22 9.72 -0.48
CA LEU A 94 -1.41 9.35 0.28
C LEU A 94 -2.00 10.56 1.02
N LEU A 95 -1.16 11.42 1.61
CA LEU A 95 -1.60 12.66 2.26
C LEU A 95 -2.28 13.61 1.26
N ILE A 96 -1.67 13.84 0.10
CA ILE A 96 -2.25 14.69 -0.95
C ILE A 96 -3.60 14.14 -1.42
N VAL A 97 -3.71 12.81 -1.60
CA VAL A 97 -4.97 12.16 -1.98
C VAL A 97 -6.01 12.31 -0.87
N GLY A 98 -5.62 12.10 0.39
CA GLY A 98 -6.49 12.29 1.55
C GLY A 98 -7.04 13.71 1.63
N VAL A 99 -6.18 14.73 1.53
CA VAL A 99 -6.60 16.15 1.53
C VAL A 99 -7.56 16.46 0.39
N LYS A 100 -7.32 15.92 -0.81
CA LYS A 100 -8.21 16.10 -1.97
C LYS A 100 -9.59 15.48 -1.72
N ILE A 101 -9.63 14.25 -1.18
CA ILE A 101 -10.88 13.56 -0.85
C ILE A 101 -11.62 14.32 0.24
N SER A 102 -10.94 14.72 1.32
CA SER A 102 -11.55 15.49 2.41
C SER A 102 -12.12 16.82 1.93
N THR A 103 -11.37 17.55 1.09
CA THR A 103 -11.84 18.81 0.49
C THR A 103 -13.05 18.59 -0.40
N PHE A 104 -13.05 17.53 -1.20
CA PHE A 104 -14.18 17.18 -2.07
C PHE A 104 -15.43 16.85 -1.25
N LEU A 105 -15.29 16.00 -0.22
CA LEU A 105 -16.40 15.64 0.68
C LEU A 105 -16.94 16.86 1.42
N PHE A 106 -16.05 17.72 1.93
CA PHE A 106 -16.43 18.95 2.60
C PHE A 106 -17.23 19.88 1.67
N LYS A 107 -16.75 20.12 0.45
CA LYS A 107 -17.48 20.91 -0.56
C LYS A 107 -18.83 20.31 -0.90
N LYS A 108 -18.92 18.97 -0.97
CA LYS A 108 -20.18 18.28 -1.27
C LYS A 108 -21.22 18.48 -0.17
N ILE A 109 -20.79 18.50 1.10
CA ILE A 109 -21.67 18.64 2.27
C ILE A 109 -22.03 20.11 2.49
N PHE A 110 -21.03 20.99 2.54
CA PHE A 110 -21.20 22.38 2.99
C PHE A 110 -21.32 23.40 1.84
N LYS A 111 -21.14 22.99 0.58
CA LYS A 111 -21.19 23.85 -0.63
C LYS A 111 -20.14 24.98 -0.69
N PHE A 112 -19.20 25.05 0.26
CA PHE A 112 -18.04 25.95 0.24
C PHE A 112 -16.73 25.20 0.55
N ALA A 113 -15.58 25.84 0.32
CA ALA A 113 -14.26 25.23 0.52
C ALA A 113 -13.82 25.31 1.99
N PRO A 114 -13.18 24.26 2.54
CA PRO A 114 -12.60 24.32 3.89
C PRO A 114 -11.42 25.29 3.90
N VAL A 115 -11.35 26.14 4.93
CA VAL A 115 -10.19 27.01 5.20
C VAL A 115 -9.21 26.21 6.04
N PHE A 116 -8.04 25.88 5.48
CA PHE A 116 -6.97 25.23 6.22
C PHE A 116 -6.08 26.31 6.87
N PRO A 117 -5.77 26.21 8.18
CA PRO A 117 -4.80 27.11 8.81
C PRO A 117 -3.44 26.95 8.14
N LYS A 118 -2.73 28.08 7.96
CA LYS A 118 -1.38 28.13 7.40
C LYS A 118 -0.34 27.66 8.41
#